data_AF-A0A2N5CK20-F1
#
_entry.id   AF-A0A2N5CK20-F1
#
_cell.length_a   1.000
_cell.length_b   1.000
_cell.length_c   1.000
_cell.angle_alpha   90.00
_cell.angle_beta   90.00
_cell.angle_gamma   90.00
#
_symmetry.space_group_name_H-M   'P 1'
#
loop_
_entity.id
_entity.type
_entity.pdbx_description
1 polymer ?
#
loop_
_entity_poly.entity_id
_entity_poly.type
_entity_poly.pdbx_seq_one_letter_code
_entity_poly.pdbx_strand_id
1 'polypeptide(L)'
;MKDAPAFPRLPSLRPVSRLAAPGGALAAALVLSACAHSQASKFDVDAFLRGSDTALSEVLGNPDFLKATRIAQNECATLLQSPHNGVLEDLPASNTARGPAWVLHPAGTPDKVWLIVGQANGDRSCHGPLPADAMKTLTERAKG
;
A
#
# COMPACT_ATOMS: atom_id res chain seq x y z
N MET A 1 44.63 18.15 -52.15
CA MET A 1 43.40 17.96 -52.96
C MET A 1 42.54 16.95 -52.22
N LYS A 2 41.38 17.39 -51.68
CA LYS A 2 40.02 16.89 -52.02
C LYS A 2 39.78 15.43 -51.55
N ASP A 3 38.77 15.04 -50.77
CA ASP A 3 37.50 15.61 -50.29
C ASP A 3 37.02 14.73 -49.09
N ALA A 4 36.45 15.33 -48.05
CA ALA A 4 35.06 15.24 -47.55
C ALA A 4 34.53 13.88 -47.01
N PRO A 5 33.80 13.88 -45.87
CA PRO A 5 33.28 12.68 -45.19
C PRO A 5 31.95 12.18 -45.77
N ALA A 6 31.76 10.86 -45.79
CA ALA A 6 30.52 10.21 -46.20
C ALA A 6 29.56 10.03 -45.01
N PHE A 7 28.34 10.53 -45.19
CA PHE A 7 27.19 10.42 -44.28
C PHE A 7 26.66 8.97 -44.17
N PRO A 8 26.16 8.53 -43.00
CA PRO A 8 25.43 7.27 -42.89
C PRO A 8 24.02 7.40 -43.49
N ARG A 9 23.71 6.47 -44.42
CA ARG A 9 22.40 6.28 -45.07
C ARG A 9 21.40 5.67 -44.07
N LEU A 10 20.22 6.29 -43.98
CA LEU A 10 19.03 5.75 -43.32
C LEU A 10 18.57 4.43 -43.96
N PRO A 11 18.11 3.44 -43.17
CA PRO A 11 17.56 2.20 -43.72
C PRO A 11 16.18 2.41 -44.34
N SER A 12 16.10 1.95 -45.59
CA SER A 12 14.93 1.87 -46.46
C SER A 12 13.85 0.98 -45.86
N LEU A 13 12.67 1.55 -45.61
CA LEU A 13 11.42 0.81 -45.40
C LEU A 13 11.03 0.11 -46.71
N ARG A 14 10.86 -1.21 -46.68
CA ARG A 14 10.12 -1.96 -47.70
C ARG A 14 9.03 -2.78 -47.02
N PRO A 15 7.77 -2.70 -47.48
CA PRO A 15 6.69 -3.54 -46.98
C PRO A 15 6.70 -4.86 -47.75
N VAL A 16 6.62 -5.98 -47.03
CA VAL A 16 6.26 -7.27 -47.63
C VAL A 16 5.11 -7.83 -46.81
N SER A 17 3.91 -7.71 -47.36
CA SER A 17 2.75 -8.49 -46.95
C SER A 17 2.57 -9.62 -47.97
N ARG A 18 2.57 -10.88 -47.51
CA ARG A 18 1.50 -11.87 -47.73
C ARG A 18 1.91 -13.28 -47.26
N LEU A 19 1.16 -13.73 -46.26
CA LEU A 19 0.59 -15.06 -46.01
C LEU A 19 1.40 -16.33 -46.35
N ALA A 20 1.69 -17.12 -45.31
CA ALA A 20 1.63 -18.58 -45.38
C ALA A 20 1.44 -19.22 -43.99
N ALA A 21 0.58 -20.25 -43.98
CA ALA A 21 0.43 -21.35 -43.03
C ALA A 21 -0.50 -21.19 -41.78
N PRO A 22 -1.53 -22.07 -41.65
CA PRO A 22 -2.36 -22.22 -40.46
C PRO A 22 -1.71 -23.23 -39.50
N GLY A 23 -1.64 -22.90 -38.21
CA GLY A 23 -1.07 -23.80 -37.21
C GLY A 23 -1.08 -23.11 -35.86
N GLY A 24 -1.76 -23.72 -34.90
CA GLY A 24 -2.25 -23.04 -33.71
C GLY A 24 -1.17 -22.51 -32.76
N ALA A 25 -1.54 -21.47 -32.03
CA ALA A 25 -1.08 -21.20 -30.69
C ALA A 25 -2.04 -20.17 -30.06
N LEU A 26 -2.57 -20.53 -28.90
CA LEU A 26 -3.38 -19.69 -28.02
C LEU A 26 -2.66 -18.39 -27.68
N ALA A 27 -3.38 -17.27 -27.75
CA ALA A 27 -3.31 -16.20 -26.76
C ALA A 27 -4.41 -15.17 -27.08
N ALA A 28 -5.52 -15.24 -26.35
CA ALA A 28 -6.46 -14.13 -26.30
C ALA A 28 -5.70 -12.89 -25.81
N ALA A 29 -5.62 -11.88 -26.66
CA ALA A 29 -5.05 -10.59 -26.34
C ALA A 29 -5.96 -9.88 -25.32
N LEU A 30 -5.68 -10.04 -24.02
CA LEU A 30 -6.20 -9.15 -22.99
C LEU A 30 -5.41 -7.85 -23.04
N VAL A 31 -5.83 -6.94 -23.92
CA VAL A 31 -5.38 -5.55 -23.88
C VAL A 31 -6.09 -4.90 -22.69
N LEU A 32 -5.51 -5.04 -21.49
CA LEU A 32 -5.85 -4.19 -20.34
C LEU A 32 -5.17 -2.83 -20.55
N SER A 33 -5.74 -2.01 -21.44
CA SER A 33 -5.45 -0.59 -21.49
C SER A 33 -6.21 0.10 -20.35
N ALA A 34 -5.78 -0.16 -19.11
CA ALA A 34 -6.19 0.64 -17.98
C ALA A 34 -5.35 1.92 -18.01
N CYS A 35 -5.88 2.94 -18.69
CA CYS A 35 -5.45 4.32 -18.52
C CYS A 35 -5.73 4.72 -17.07
N ALA A 36 -4.82 4.41 -16.16
CA ALA A 36 -4.82 4.99 -14.82
C ALA A 36 -4.47 6.47 -15.00
N HIS A 37 -5.52 7.28 -15.06
CA HIS A 37 -5.50 8.72 -14.94
C HIS A 37 -4.58 9.07 -13.77
N SER A 38 -3.40 9.62 -14.07
CA SER A 38 -2.43 10.07 -13.07
C SER A 38 -2.93 11.37 -12.45
N GLN A 39 -4.03 11.28 -11.70
CA GLN A 39 -4.37 12.24 -10.67
C GLN A 39 -3.47 11.89 -9.50
N ALA A 40 -2.75 12.85 -8.93
CA ALA A 40 -1.92 12.65 -7.74
C ALA A 40 -2.82 12.08 -6.62
N SER A 41 -2.86 10.76 -6.52
CA SER A 41 -3.91 10.02 -5.83
C SER A 41 -3.54 9.95 -4.37
N LYS A 42 -4.29 10.65 -3.51
CA LYS A 42 -4.18 10.49 -2.07
C LYS A 42 -4.47 9.02 -1.75
N PHE A 43 -3.62 8.38 -0.95
CA PHE A 43 -3.82 7.00 -0.54
C PHE A 43 -5.21 6.84 0.10
N ASP A 44 -6.06 5.99 -0.48
CA ASP A 44 -7.39 5.71 0.04
C ASP A 44 -7.32 4.68 1.17
N VAL A 45 -7.27 5.20 2.39
CA VAL A 45 -7.15 4.41 3.62
C VAL A 45 -8.36 3.49 3.81
N ASP A 46 -9.58 3.96 3.54
CA ASP A 46 -10.78 3.18 3.81
C ASP A 46 -10.95 2.07 2.78
N ALA A 47 -10.74 2.38 1.49
CA ALA A 47 -10.75 1.36 0.44
C ALA A 47 -9.69 0.28 0.65
N PHE A 48 -8.47 0.68 1.08
CA PHE A 48 -7.42 -0.27 1.41
C PHE A 48 -7.79 -1.16 2.59
N LEU A 49 -8.25 -0.60 3.71
CA LEU A 49 -8.60 -1.42 4.90
C LEU A 49 -9.79 -2.35 4.66
N ARG A 50 -10.72 -1.96 3.78
CA ARG A 50 -11.92 -2.76 3.46
C ARG A 50 -11.70 -3.74 2.31
N GLY A 51 -10.51 -3.76 1.71
CA GLY A 51 -10.15 -4.72 0.68
C GLY A 51 -10.38 -6.16 1.17
N SER A 52 -11.01 -6.98 0.33
CA SER A 52 -11.22 -8.41 0.65
C SER A 52 -9.89 -9.14 0.83
N ASP A 53 -8.89 -8.75 0.04
CA ASP A 53 -7.59 -9.39 -0.01
C ASP A 53 -6.58 -8.74 0.94
N THR A 54 -6.94 -7.62 1.57
CA THR A 54 -6.04 -6.92 2.48
C THR A 54 -5.87 -7.70 3.76
N ALA A 55 -4.63 -8.07 4.06
CA ALA A 55 -4.26 -8.74 5.30
C ALA A 55 -3.65 -7.75 6.30
N LEU A 56 -3.76 -8.05 7.60
CA LEU A 56 -3.18 -7.22 8.66
C LEU A 56 -1.65 -7.03 8.48
N SER A 57 -0.96 -8.09 8.04
CA SER A 57 0.48 -8.04 7.74
C SER A 57 0.83 -7.08 6.61
N GLU A 58 -0.06 -6.91 5.63
CA GLU A 58 0.10 -5.95 4.53
C GLU A 58 -0.11 -4.52 5.02
N VAL A 59 -1.11 -4.28 5.88
CA VAL A 59 -1.33 -2.97 6.51
C VAL A 59 -0.09 -2.52 7.28
N LEU A 60 0.46 -3.42 8.12
CA LEU A 60 1.69 -3.17 8.87
C LEU A 60 2.93 -3.05 7.98
N GLY A 61 2.92 -3.69 6.81
CA GLY A 61 4.02 -3.67 5.84
C GLY A 61 4.00 -2.46 4.89
N ASN A 62 2.83 -1.84 4.68
CA ASN A 62 2.60 -0.87 3.62
C ASN A 62 3.10 0.54 4.01
N PRO A 63 4.17 1.06 3.38
CA PRO A 63 4.73 2.36 3.72
C PRO A 63 3.80 3.52 3.36
N ASP A 64 2.98 3.40 2.32
CA ASP A 64 2.07 4.46 1.89
C ASP A 64 0.90 4.61 2.86
N PHE A 65 0.33 3.49 3.32
CA PHE A 65 -0.66 3.47 4.39
C PHE A 65 -0.10 4.12 5.66
N LEU A 66 1.06 3.66 6.13
CA LEU A 66 1.68 4.16 7.36
C LEU A 66 2.06 5.64 7.22
N LYS A 67 2.48 6.10 6.05
CA LYS A 67 2.77 7.52 5.82
C LYS A 67 1.50 8.36 5.80
N ALA A 68 0.43 7.86 5.18
CA ALA A 68 -0.83 8.58 5.01
C ALA A 68 -1.63 8.71 6.31
N THR A 69 -1.45 7.77 7.24
CA THR A 69 -2.21 7.69 8.50
C THR A 69 -1.43 8.17 9.72
N ARG A 70 -0.12 8.42 9.58
CA ARG A 70 0.74 8.86 10.69
C ARG A 70 0.32 10.22 11.23
N ILE A 71 0.12 10.28 12.55
CA ILE A 71 -0.05 11.54 13.27
C ILE A 71 1.29 12.07 13.79
N ALA A 72 1.30 13.33 14.23
CA ALA A 72 2.51 13.96 14.75
C ALA A 72 3.01 13.25 16.03
N GLN A 73 4.33 13.27 16.27
CA GLN A 73 4.93 12.53 17.39
C GLN A 73 4.45 13.04 18.76
N ASN A 74 4.24 14.36 18.90
CA ASN A 74 3.67 14.96 20.10
C ASN A 74 2.22 14.49 20.33
N GLU A 75 1.39 14.44 19.29
CA GLU A 75 0.01 13.94 19.38
C GLU A 75 -0.01 12.46 19.73
N CYS A 76 0.89 11.67 19.15
CA CYS A 76 1.08 10.26 19.50
C CYS A 76 1.48 10.08 20.98
N ALA A 77 2.40 10.91 21.48
CA ALA A 77 2.78 10.88 22.90
C ALA A 77 1.58 11.21 23.80
N THR A 78 0.81 12.26 23.48
CA THR A 78 -0.43 12.60 24.21
C THR A 78 -1.46 11.46 24.17
N LEU A 79 -1.63 10.82 23.00
CA LEU A 79 -2.51 9.68 22.79
C LEU A 79 -2.04 8.41 23.52
N LEU A 80 -0.76 8.28 23.88
CA LEU A 80 -0.27 7.14 24.65
C LEU A 80 -0.19 7.43 26.16
N GLN A 81 -0.07 8.70 26.55
CA GLN A 81 0.11 9.11 27.95
C GLN A 81 -1.18 9.46 28.68
N SER A 82 -2.27 9.77 27.98
CA SER A 82 -3.50 10.18 28.64
C SER A 82 -4.21 8.98 29.33
N PRO A 83 -4.57 9.11 30.62
CA PRO A 83 -5.14 8.02 31.42
C PRO A 83 -6.58 7.63 31.01
N HIS A 84 -7.16 8.33 30.04
CA HIS A 84 -8.49 8.05 29.48
C HIS A 84 -8.46 7.39 28.10
N ASN A 85 -7.29 6.96 27.62
CA ASN A 85 -7.10 6.58 26.22
C ASN A 85 -7.62 5.17 25.85
N GLY A 86 -8.35 4.54 26.76
CA GLY A 86 -9.04 3.27 26.53
C GLY A 86 -8.10 2.06 26.51
N VAL A 87 -8.40 1.06 25.68
CA VAL A 87 -7.73 -0.26 25.73
C VAL A 87 -6.72 -0.40 24.60
N LEU A 88 -5.51 -0.84 24.93
CA LEU A 88 -4.48 -1.21 23.96
C LEU A 88 -4.49 -2.73 23.79
N GLU A 89 -4.83 -3.20 22.59
CA GLU A 89 -4.86 -4.62 22.22
C GLU A 89 -3.61 -4.98 21.39
N ASP A 90 -2.91 -6.05 21.74
CA ASP A 90 -1.80 -6.59 20.95
C ASP A 90 -2.29 -7.18 19.62
N LEU A 91 -1.58 -6.90 18.53
CA LEU A 91 -1.89 -7.50 17.24
C LEU A 91 -1.19 -8.85 17.05
N PRO A 92 -1.93 -9.89 16.60
CA PRO A 92 -1.46 -11.28 16.53
C PRO A 92 -0.36 -11.52 15.48
N ALA A 93 -0.08 -10.54 14.62
CA ALA A 93 0.89 -10.65 13.54
C ALA A 93 1.85 -9.44 13.51
N SER A 94 2.35 -9.04 14.68
CA SER A 94 3.46 -8.09 14.76
C SER A 94 4.63 -8.60 13.92
N ASN A 95 4.71 -8.12 12.68
CA ASN A 95 5.67 -8.57 11.69
C ASN A 95 7.06 -8.38 12.28
N THR A 96 7.81 -9.47 12.43
CA THR A 96 9.13 -9.49 13.06
C THR A 96 10.12 -8.51 12.41
N ALA A 97 9.83 -8.05 11.18
CA ALA A 97 10.59 -7.04 10.48
C ALA A 97 10.36 -5.58 10.95
N ARG A 98 9.19 -5.24 11.51
CA ARG A 98 8.85 -3.86 11.95
C ARG A 98 8.58 -3.74 13.45
N GLY A 99 8.70 -4.83 14.21
CA GLY A 99 8.52 -4.82 15.65
C GLY A 99 7.05 -4.94 16.08
N PRO A 100 6.76 -4.78 17.37
CA PRO A 100 5.44 -4.98 17.93
C PRO A 100 4.43 -3.93 17.44
N ALA A 101 3.18 -4.33 17.28
CA ALA A 101 2.07 -3.47 16.90
C ALA A 101 0.84 -3.72 17.77
N TRP A 102 0.05 -2.67 17.97
CA TRP A 102 -1.13 -2.65 18.82
C TRP A 102 -2.26 -1.85 18.19
N VAL A 103 -3.49 -2.12 18.63
CA VAL A 103 -4.65 -1.28 18.32
C VAL A 103 -5.11 -0.60 19.60
N LEU A 104 -5.14 0.73 19.59
CA LEU A 104 -5.70 1.54 20.65
C LEU A 104 -7.17 1.82 20.34
N HIS A 105 -8.03 1.41 21.27
CA HIS A 105 -9.46 1.70 21.30
C HIS A 105 -9.71 2.83 22.30
N PRO A 106 -9.81 4.10 21.87
CA PRO A 106 -10.04 5.23 22.78
C PRO A 106 -11.37 5.15 23.52
N ALA A 107 -11.40 5.67 24.74
CA ALA A 107 -12.66 5.87 25.44
C ALA A 107 -13.50 6.95 24.73
N GLY A 108 -14.79 6.67 24.51
CA GLY A 108 -15.75 7.64 23.97
C GLY A 108 -15.84 7.74 22.44
N THR A 109 -14.94 7.09 21.68
CA THR A 109 -15.02 7.02 20.20
C THR A 109 -14.86 5.57 19.71
N PRO A 110 -15.84 4.68 19.98
CA PRO A 110 -15.71 3.25 19.70
C PRO A 110 -15.69 2.91 18.21
N ASP A 111 -16.10 3.83 17.34
CA ASP A 111 -16.06 3.70 15.88
C ASP A 111 -14.66 4.00 15.29
N LYS A 112 -13.74 4.53 16.10
CA LYS A 112 -12.38 4.86 15.71
C LYS A 112 -11.36 4.06 16.51
N VAL A 113 -10.26 3.73 15.85
CA VAL A 113 -9.09 3.14 16.49
C VAL A 113 -7.81 3.76 15.96
N TRP A 114 -6.73 3.61 16.72
CA TRP A 114 -5.40 4.00 16.30
C TRP A 114 -4.52 2.78 16.25
N LEU A 115 -3.83 2.60 15.14
CA LEU A 115 -2.79 1.59 15.02
C LEU A 115 -1.50 2.17 15.60
N ILE A 116 -0.91 1.47 16.56
CA ILE A 116 0.36 1.81 17.18
C ILE A 116 1.41 0.84 16.66
N VAL A 117 2.45 1.34 16.04
CA VAL A 117 3.55 0.53 15.49
C VAL A 117 4.83 0.91 16.20
N GLY A 118 5.44 -0.07 16.89
CA GLY A 118 6.77 0.05 17.46
C GLY A 118 7.83 0.21 16.38
N GLN A 119 8.93 0.88 16.72
CA GLN A 119 10.05 1.10 15.83
C GLN A 119 11.31 0.46 16.40
N ALA A 120 12.28 0.18 15.53
CA ALA A 120 13.53 -0.47 15.93
C ALA A 120 14.36 0.33 16.95
N ASN A 121 14.17 1.65 17.01
CA ASN A 121 14.82 2.54 17.97
C ASN A 121 14.10 2.60 19.33
N GLY A 122 13.02 1.84 19.53
CA GLY A 122 12.21 1.84 20.75
C GLY A 122 11.08 2.87 20.76
N ASP A 123 11.01 3.75 19.75
CA ASP A 123 9.90 4.69 19.62
C ASP A 123 8.62 4.01 19.15
N ARG A 124 7.50 4.72 19.29
CA ARG A 124 6.20 4.31 18.76
C ARG A 124 5.69 5.35 17.78
N SER A 125 5.06 4.87 16.72
CA SER A 125 4.30 5.69 15.79
C SER A 125 2.81 5.37 15.91
N CYS A 126 1.97 6.40 15.89
CA CYS A 126 0.53 6.28 15.96
C CYS A 126 -0.06 6.61 14.58
N HIS A 127 -1.06 5.83 14.18
CA HIS A 127 -1.65 5.88 12.85
C HIS A 127 -3.18 5.89 12.97
N GLY A 128 -3.84 6.93 12.48
CA GLY A 128 -5.30 7.05 12.56
C GLY A 128 -5.80 8.49 12.56
N PRO A 129 -7.10 8.70 12.83
CA PRO A 129 -8.09 7.68 13.22
C PRO A 129 -8.46 6.72 12.08
N LEU A 130 -8.55 5.43 12.39
CA LEU A 130 -8.95 4.36 11.46
C LEU A 130 -10.36 3.85 11.77
N PRO A 131 -11.11 3.30 10.79
CA PRO A 131 -12.39 2.66 11.04
C PRO A 131 -12.24 1.43 11.94
N ALA A 132 -12.90 1.44 13.10
CA ALA A 132 -12.79 0.35 14.09
C ALA A 132 -13.32 -0.98 13.56
N ASP A 133 -14.38 -0.94 12.76
CA ASP A 133 -14.98 -2.12 12.15
C ASP A 133 -14.03 -2.81 11.17
N ALA A 134 -13.39 -2.03 10.28
CA ALA A 134 -12.43 -2.54 9.32
C ALA A 134 -11.20 -3.14 10.02
N MET A 135 -10.63 -2.43 10.99
CA MET A 135 -9.51 -2.94 11.77
C MET A 135 -9.86 -4.19 12.56
N LYS A 136 -11.05 -4.25 13.17
CA LYS A 136 -11.52 -5.46 13.86
C LYS A 136 -11.58 -6.64 12.89
N THR A 137 -12.18 -6.46 11.71
CA THR A 137 -12.24 -7.52 10.72
C THR A 137 -10.85 -8.01 10.31
N LEU A 138 -9.89 -7.11 10.08
CA LEU A 138 -8.51 -7.47 9.75
C LEU A 138 -7.82 -8.25 10.87
N THR A 139 -7.99 -7.80 12.11
CA THR A 139 -7.42 -8.46 13.30
C THR A 139 -8.02 -9.84 13.51
N GLU A 140 -9.34 -10.00 13.41
CA GLU A 140 -10.00 -11.29 13.58
C GLU A 140 -9.58 -12.28 12.47
N ARG A 141 -9.49 -11.84 11.20
CA ARG A 141 -8.94 -12.69 10.12
C ARG A 141 -7.51 -13.13 10.39
N ALA A 142 -6.71 -12.28 11.04
CA ALA A 142 -5.33 -12.62 11.38
C ALA A 142 -5.20 -13.58 12.58
N LYS A 143 -6.23 -13.70 13.42
CA LYS A 143 -6.27 -14.66 14.55
C LYS A 143 -6.60 -16.09 14.11
N GLY A 144 -7.32 -16.25 13.00
CA GLY A 144 -7.72 -17.55 12.43
C GLY A 144 -9.19 -17.88 12.65
#